data_AF-A0A1F8QK07-F1
#
_entry.id   AF-A0A1F8QK07-F1
#
_cell.length_a   1.000
_cell.length_b   1.000
_cell.length_c   1.000
_cell.angle_alpha   90.00
_cell.angle_beta   90.00
_cell.angle_gamma   90.00
#
_symmetry.space_group_name_H-M   'P 1'
#
loop_
_entity.id
_entity.type
_entity.pdbx_description
1 polymer ?
#
loop_
_entity_poly.entity_id
_entity_poly.type
_entity_poly.pdbx_seq_one_letter_code
_entity_poly.pdbx_strand_id
1 'polypeptide(L)'
;MSTLVGRLNKKKERDLKVLGDFVSIYCREKHRSDEKDAFAVKDERLQQALGDKRLHLCADCIRLLHHSTAKLLLCKQDPKPMCKKCKIHCYAPGYREKIRDVMKFSGLYLVRHGRLDLMVHYFV
;
A
#
# COMPACT_ATOMS: atom_id res chain seq x y z
N MET A 1 15.43 18.42 4.41
CA MET A 1 14.12 17.88 4.00
C MET A 1 14.31 16.43 3.59
N SER A 2 14.11 15.50 4.53
CA SER A 2 14.65 14.14 4.46
C SER A 2 14.07 13.34 3.30
N THR A 3 14.96 12.98 2.38
CA THR A 3 14.78 12.20 1.16
C THR A 3 14.34 10.75 1.46
N LEU A 4 13.10 10.56 1.90
CA LEU A 4 12.52 9.22 2.07
C LEU A 4 12.57 8.42 0.76
N VAL A 5 12.45 9.12 -0.37
CA VAL A 5 12.62 8.61 -1.75
C VAL A 5 13.99 7.99 -1.98
N GLY A 6 15.05 8.48 -1.32
CA GLY A 6 16.41 7.96 -1.48
C GLY A 6 16.58 6.51 -1.02
N ARG A 7 15.60 5.96 -0.29
CA ARG A 7 15.58 4.57 0.17
C ARG A 7 14.73 3.65 -0.71
N LEU A 8 14.23 4.14 -1.85
CA LEU A 8 13.52 3.33 -2.84
C LEU A 8 14.47 2.32 -3.48
N ASN A 9 13.93 1.13 -3.73
CA ASN A 9 14.56 0.09 -4.52
C ASN A 9 13.45 -0.66 -5.27
N LYS A 10 13.82 -1.47 -6.27
CA LYS A 10 12.85 -2.20 -7.10
C LYS A 10 11.84 -3.03 -6.28
N LYS A 11 12.27 -3.60 -5.15
CA LYS A 11 11.38 -4.38 -4.27
C LYS A 11 10.36 -3.48 -3.57
N LYS A 12 10.79 -2.34 -3.02
CA LYS A 12 9.91 -1.36 -2.37
C LYS A 12 8.97 -0.71 -3.36
N GLU A 13 9.40 -0.45 -4.60
CA GLU A 13 8.55 0.07 -5.68
C GLU A 13 7.42 -0.92 -6.00
N ARG A 14 7.73 -2.22 -6.16
CA ARG A 14 6.70 -3.25 -6.33
C ARG A 14 5.76 -3.32 -5.13
N ASP A 15 6.30 -3.35 -3.92
CA ASP A 15 5.50 -3.36 -2.68
C ASP A 15 4.58 -2.13 -2.59
N LEU A 16 5.04 -0.95 -3.01
CA LEU A 16 4.24 0.29 -3.04
C LEU A 16 3.10 0.23 -4.05
N LYS A 17 3.37 -0.29 -5.25
CA LYS A 17 2.34 -0.48 -6.27
C LYS A 17 1.24 -1.40 -5.77
N VAL A 18 1.60 -2.57 -5.23
CA VAL A 18 0.65 -3.53 -4.62
C VAL A 18 -0.18 -2.84 -3.54
N LEU A 19 0.49 -2.09 -2.66
CA LEU A 19 -0.14 -1.38 -1.56
C LEU A 19 -1.18 -0.37 -2.06
N GLY A 20 -0.83 0.43 -3.07
CA GLY A 20 -1.73 1.40 -3.69
C GLY A 20 -2.95 0.73 -4.31
N ASP A 21 -2.74 -0.32 -5.12
CA ASP A 21 -3.81 -1.07 -5.78
C ASP A 21 -4.78 -1.71 -4.76
N PHE A 22 -4.23 -2.32 -3.71
CA PHE A 22 -5.04 -2.99 -2.68
C PHE A 22 -5.82 -1.97 -1.85
N VAL A 23 -5.20 -0.86 -1.44
CA VAL A 23 -5.92 0.21 -0.73
C VAL A 23 -7.02 0.80 -1.62
N SER A 24 -6.78 0.95 -2.93
CA SER A 24 -7.79 1.41 -3.88
C SER A 24 -8.98 0.46 -3.99
N ILE A 25 -8.75 -0.85 -4.09
CA ILE A 25 -9.82 -1.85 -4.12
C ILE A 25 -10.60 -1.79 -2.82
N TYR A 26 -9.93 -1.85 -1.68
CA TYR A 26 -10.57 -1.81 -0.37
C TYR A 26 -11.43 -0.57 -0.18
N CYS A 27 -10.88 0.62 -0.48
CA CYS A 27 -11.61 1.88 -0.37
C CYS A 27 -12.83 1.89 -1.29
N ARG A 28 -12.66 1.46 -2.56
CA ARG A 28 -13.75 1.47 -3.53
C ARG A 28 -14.89 0.54 -3.11
N GLU A 29 -14.60 -0.63 -2.57
CA GLU A 29 -15.62 -1.62 -2.25
C GLU A 29 -16.26 -1.42 -0.88
N LYS A 30 -15.47 -1.05 0.14
CA LYS A 30 -15.95 -0.96 1.53
C LYS A 30 -16.40 0.44 1.91
N HIS A 31 -15.84 1.47 1.29
CA HIS A 31 -16.12 2.89 1.54
C HIS A 31 -16.71 3.53 0.28
N ARG A 32 -17.79 2.95 -0.24
CA ARG A 32 -18.44 3.42 -1.47
C ARG A 32 -19.07 4.81 -1.31
N SER A 33 -19.63 5.07 -0.13
CA SER A 33 -20.39 6.28 0.18
C SER A 33 -19.54 7.44 0.70
N ASP A 34 -18.28 7.20 1.02
CA ASP A 34 -17.39 8.23 1.55
C ASP A 34 -16.91 9.15 0.41
N GLU A 35 -16.69 10.43 0.75
CA GLU A 35 -16.03 11.38 -0.14
C GLU A 35 -14.59 10.93 -0.45
N LYS A 36 -14.18 11.12 -1.71
CA LYS A 36 -12.88 10.63 -2.21
C LYS A 36 -12.06 11.78 -2.73
N ASP A 37 -10.90 11.96 -2.13
CA ASP A 37 -9.92 12.93 -2.55
C ASP A 37 -8.80 12.25 -3.34
N ALA A 38 -8.12 13.04 -4.17
CA ALA A 38 -6.94 12.57 -4.86
C ALA A 38 -5.80 12.37 -3.86
N PHE A 39 -5.23 11.16 -3.84
CA PHE A 39 -4.00 10.88 -3.11
C PHE A 39 -2.84 11.61 -3.78
N ALA A 40 -2.39 12.70 -3.18
CA ALA A 40 -1.30 13.51 -3.68
C ALA A 40 0.02 13.17 -2.98
N VAL A 41 1.05 12.89 -3.78
CA VAL A 41 2.42 12.72 -3.31
C VAL A 41 3.29 13.81 -3.90
N LYS A 42 4.06 14.51 -3.06
CA LYS A 42 4.92 15.62 -3.49
C LYS A 42 6.13 15.15 -4.32
N ASP A 43 6.54 13.90 -4.13
CA ASP A 43 7.70 13.30 -4.79
C ASP A 43 7.30 12.55 -6.07
N GLU A 44 7.81 12.99 -7.21
CA GLU A 44 7.51 12.43 -8.54
C GLU A 44 7.92 10.95 -8.67
N ARG A 45 9.10 10.58 -8.15
CA ARG A 45 9.56 9.17 -8.15
C ARG A 45 8.64 8.26 -7.33
N LEU A 46 8.09 8.78 -6.24
CA LEU A 46 7.17 8.03 -5.39
C LEU A 46 5.79 7.92 -6.05
N GLN A 47 5.36 8.97 -6.75
CA GLN A 47 4.18 8.94 -7.61
C GLN A 47 4.33 7.88 -8.70
N GLN A 48 5.46 7.84 -9.40
CA GLN A 48 5.74 6.83 -10.43
C GLN A 48 5.74 5.40 -9.87
N ALA A 49 6.25 5.19 -8.65
CA ALA A 49 6.23 3.89 -7.98
C ALA A 49 4.81 3.41 -7.60
N LEU A 50 3.90 4.34 -7.29
CA LEU A 50 2.48 4.06 -7.06
C LEU A 50 1.70 3.84 -8.36
N GLY A 51 2.31 4.16 -9.50
CA GLY A 51 1.76 4.04 -10.85
C GLY A 51 1.21 5.35 -11.39
N ASP A 52 1.00 5.40 -12.71
CA ASP A 52 0.53 6.60 -13.42
C ASP A 52 -0.92 7.00 -13.09
N LYS A 53 -1.63 6.14 -12.35
CA LYS A 53 -3.04 6.35 -12.01
C LYS A 53 -3.17 7.18 -10.74
N ARG A 54 -3.88 8.30 -10.82
CA ARG A 54 -4.30 9.06 -9.64
C ARG A 54 -5.26 8.22 -8.81
N LEU A 55 -4.87 7.89 -7.57
CA LEU A 55 -5.70 7.13 -6.64
C LEU A 55 -6.70 8.07 -5.96
N HIS A 56 -7.99 7.80 -6.11
CA HIS A 56 -9.05 8.53 -5.40
C HIS A 56 -9.51 7.68 -4.21
N LEU A 57 -9.23 8.17 -3.01
CA LEU A 57 -9.39 7.43 -1.75
C LEU A 57 -10.11 8.31 -0.72
N CYS A 58 -10.84 7.71 0.22
CA CYS A 58 -11.36 8.45 1.36
C CYS A 58 -10.25 8.87 2.31
N ALA A 59 -10.51 9.87 3.15
CA ALA A 59 -9.53 10.42 4.10
C ALA A 59 -8.85 9.35 4.98
N ASP A 60 -9.58 8.31 5.37
CA ASP A 60 -9.05 7.18 6.15
C ASP A 60 -8.06 6.33 5.37
N CYS A 61 -8.39 6.01 4.11
CA CYS A 61 -7.52 5.23 3.23
C CYS A 61 -6.28 6.04 2.81
N ILE A 62 -6.41 7.35 2.63
CA ILE A 62 -5.28 8.27 2.39
C ILE A 62 -4.31 8.23 3.57
N ARG A 63 -4.81 8.40 4.80
CA ARG A 63 -3.99 8.33 6.02
C ARG A 63 -3.29 6.97 6.17
N LEU A 64 -4.01 5.88 5.90
CA LEU A 64 -3.45 4.53 5.93
C LEU A 64 -2.34 4.33 4.90
N LEU A 65 -2.54 4.81 3.67
CA LEU A 65 -1.57 4.68 2.59
C LEU A 65 -0.31 5.51 2.86
N HIS A 66 -0.45 6.76 3.30
CA HIS A 66 0.70 7.59 3.70
C HIS A 66 1.53 6.93 4.80
N HIS A 67 0.88 6.45 5.85
CA HIS A 67 1.57 5.79 6.95
C HIS A 67 2.29 4.52 6.50
N SER A 68 1.61 3.66 5.73
CA SER A 68 2.18 2.40 5.24
C SER A 68 3.36 2.64 4.29
N THR A 69 3.25 3.63 3.40
CA THR A 69 4.34 4.08 2.52
C THR A 69 5.55 4.57 3.32
N ALA A 70 5.33 5.41 4.32
CA ALA A 70 6.41 5.89 5.19
C ALA A 70 7.12 4.73 5.91
N LYS A 71 6.37 3.75 6.45
CA LYS A 71 6.94 2.57 7.11
C LYS A 71 7.71 1.67 6.15
N LEU A 72 7.25 1.54 4.92
CA LEU A 72 7.94 0.77 3.89
C LEU A 72 9.29 1.40 3.53
N LEU A 73 9.32 2.71 3.32
CA LEU A 73 10.55 3.46 2.98
C LEU A 73 11.56 3.46 4.15
N LEU A 74 11.06 3.62 5.37
CA LEU A 74 11.87 3.65 6.59
C LEU A 74 12.31 2.27 7.10
N CYS A 75 11.82 1.18 6.51
CA CYS A 75 12.17 -0.18 6.94
C CYS A 75 13.68 -0.40 6.82
N LYS A 76 14.32 -0.76 7.94
CA LYS A 76 15.76 -1.03 8.06
C LYS A 76 16.15 -2.49 7.77
N GLN A 77 15.16 -3.37 7.58
CA GLN A 77 15.39 -4.80 7.39
C GLN A 77 15.71 -5.10 5.91
N ASP A 78 16.84 -5.74 5.66
CA ASP A 78 17.22 -6.23 4.33
C ASP A 78 17.85 -7.64 4.44
N PRO A 79 17.24 -8.70 3.86
CA PRO A 79 15.98 -8.70 3.11
C PRO A 79 14.77 -8.46 4.01
N LYS A 80 13.91 -7.50 3.63
CA LYS A 80 12.64 -7.23 4.34
C LYS A 80 11.76 -8.50 4.39
N PRO A 81 11.46 -9.07 5.58
CA PRO A 81 10.51 -10.17 5.71
C PRO A 81 9.08 -9.67 5.54
N MET A 82 8.13 -10.57 5.32
CA MET A 82 6.71 -10.22 5.35
C MET A 82 6.36 -9.55 6.69
N CYS A 83 5.57 -8.47 6.66
CA CYS A 83 5.21 -7.71 7.88
C CYS A 83 4.53 -8.60 8.96
N LYS A 84 3.89 -9.70 8.56
CA LYS A 84 3.31 -10.70 9.48
C LYS A 84 4.38 -11.48 10.28
N LYS A 85 5.54 -11.72 9.68
CA LYS A 85 6.68 -12.47 10.25
C LYS A 85 7.77 -11.54 10.82
N CYS A 86 7.61 -10.22 10.72
CA CYS A 86 8.58 -9.28 11.23
C CYS A 86 8.52 -9.23 12.77
N LYS A 87 9.68 -9.37 13.42
CA LYS A 87 9.83 -9.28 14.88
C LYS A 87 9.64 -7.84 15.40
N ILE A 88 9.81 -6.84 14.54
CA ILE A 88 9.73 -5.43 14.89
C ILE A 88 8.31 -4.92 14.61
N HIS A 89 7.62 -4.44 15.66
CA HIS A 89 6.31 -3.80 15.54
C HIS A 89 6.48 -2.31 15.21
N CYS A 90 6.63 -2.00 13.92
CA CYS A 90 6.87 -0.63 13.46
C CYS A 90 5.59 0.17 13.13
N TYR A 91 4.43 -0.49 13.07
CA TYR A 91 3.14 0.15 12.81
C TYR A 91 2.60 0.82 14.08
N ALA A 92 2.03 2.01 13.92
CA ALA A 92 1.24 2.65 14.96
C ALA A 92 0.02 1.77 15.36
N PRO A 93 -0.50 1.93 16.59
CA PRO A 93 -1.65 1.17 17.07
C PRO A 93 -2.84 1.28 16.10
N GLY A 94 -3.56 0.18 15.87
CA GLY A 94 -4.72 0.11 14.95
C GLY A 94 -4.39 0.09 13.45
N TYR A 95 -3.31 0.75 12.99
CA TYR A 95 -2.93 0.74 11.56
C TYR A 95 -2.52 -0.65 11.07
N ARG A 96 -1.94 -1.48 11.94
CA ARG A 96 -1.55 -2.86 11.61
C ARG A 96 -2.76 -3.73 11.30
N GLU A 97 -3.87 -3.52 11.99
CA GLU A 97 -5.11 -4.27 11.77
C GLU A 97 -5.78 -3.79 10.50
N LYS A 98 -5.91 -2.47 10.32
CA LYS A 98 -6.42 -1.87 9.08
C LYS A 98 -5.68 -2.38 7.85
N ILE A 99 -4.34 -2.41 7.86
CA ILE A 99 -3.60 -2.88 6.69
C ILE A 99 -3.75 -4.39 6.47
N ARG A 100 -3.88 -5.19 7.53
CA ARG A 100 -4.16 -6.63 7.40
C ARG A 100 -5.53 -6.87 6.78
N ASP A 101 -6.52 -6.07 7.15
CA ASP A 101 -7.87 -6.14 6.58
C ASP A 101 -7.88 -5.75 5.11
N VAL A 102 -7.16 -4.67 4.74
CA VAL A 102 -6.96 -4.29 3.33
C VAL A 102 -6.33 -5.44 2.55
N MET A 103 -5.27 -6.05 3.07
CA MET A 103 -4.56 -7.14 2.40
C MET A 103 -5.45 -8.37 2.22
N LYS A 104 -6.18 -8.77 3.28
CA LYS A 104 -7.08 -9.92 3.27
C LYS A 104 -8.26 -9.71 2.31
N PHE A 105 -8.90 -8.56 2.39
CA PHE A 105 -10.07 -8.24 1.58
C PHE A 105 -9.71 -8.11 0.10
N SER A 106 -8.70 -7.30 -0.21
CA SER A 106 -8.33 -7.01 -1.60
C SER A 106 -7.72 -8.22 -2.29
N GLY A 107 -6.96 -9.03 -1.54
CA GLY A 107 -6.55 -10.35 -2.00
C GLY A 107 -7.78 -11.20 -2.35
N LEU A 108 -8.67 -11.46 -1.40
CA LEU A 108 -9.86 -12.28 -1.67
C LEU A 108 -10.73 -11.73 -2.81
N TYR A 109 -10.82 -10.40 -2.94
CA TYR A 109 -11.51 -9.73 -4.04
C TYR A 109 -10.90 -10.08 -5.40
N LEU A 110 -9.57 -10.03 -5.55
CA LEU A 110 -8.88 -10.39 -6.79
C LEU A 110 -9.09 -11.86 -7.17
N VAL A 111 -9.04 -12.79 -6.19
CA VAL A 111 -9.35 -14.22 -6.44
C VAL A 111 -10.77 -14.37 -6.97
N ARG A 112 -11.74 -13.74 -6.31
CA ARG A 112 -13.16 -13.87 -6.65
C ARG A 112 -13.51 -13.33 -8.02
N HIS A 113 -12.79 -12.33 -8.51
CA HIS A 113 -13.01 -11.72 -9.82
C HIS A 113 -12.14 -12.34 -10.93
N GLY A 114 -11.53 -13.51 -10.67
CA GLY A 114 -10.76 -14.24 -11.68
C GLY A 114 -9.41 -13.60 -12.05
N ARG A 115 -8.96 -12.59 -11.29
CA ARG A 115 -7.72 -11.85 -11.55
C ARG A 115 -6.53 -12.49 -10.83
N LEU A 116 -6.39 -13.80 -11.00
CA LEU A 116 -5.31 -14.61 -10.41
C LEU A 116 -3.96 -14.25 -11.02
N ASP A 117 -3.95 -13.82 -12.28
CA ASP A 117 -2.80 -13.26 -12.99
C ASP A 117 -2.11 -12.13 -12.20
N LEU A 118 -2.89 -11.20 -11.65
CA LEU A 118 -2.34 -10.11 -10.84
C LEU A 118 -1.83 -10.59 -9.49
N MET A 119 -2.48 -11.57 -8.86
CA MET A 119 -1.92 -12.15 -7.65
C MET A 119 -0.55 -12.77 -7.89
N VAL A 120 -0.44 -13.59 -8.94
CA VAL A 120 0.83 -14.22 -9.29
C VAL A 120 1.87 -13.14 -9.58
N HIS A 121 1.53 -12.11 -10.34
CA HIS A 121 2.43 -10.98 -10.63
C HIS A 121 2.95 -10.24 -9.39
N TYR A 122 2.14 -10.16 -8.32
CA TYR A 122 2.53 -9.47 -7.09
C TYR A 122 3.31 -10.37 -6.11
N PHE A 123 3.14 -11.69 -6.17
CA PHE A 123 3.73 -12.64 -5.21
C PHE A 123 4.89 -13.48 -5.76
N VAL A 124 5.07 -13.57 -7.09
CA VAL A 124 6.16 -14.27 -7.79
C VAL A 124 7.15 -13.26 -8.37
#